data_AF-A0A934C7C3-F1
#
_entry.id   AF-A0A934C7C3-F1
#
_cell.length_a   1.000
_cell.length_b   1.000
_cell.length_c   1.000
_cell.angle_alpha   90.00
_cell.angle_beta   90.00
_cell.angle_gamma   90.00
#
_symmetry.space_group_name_H-M   'P 1'
#
loop_
_entity.id
_entity.type
_entity.pdbx_description
1 polymer ?
#
loop_
_entity_poly.entity_id
_entity_poly.type
_entity_poly.pdbx_seq_one_letter_code
_entity_poly.pdbx_strand_id
1 'polypeptide(L)'
;MRPTEETAIVLTNDERRRRVAELLCKAISLSEAKRVVEKPPPSGEVGVSTPITTTPGDVGSDEHRILDYLELAGRGSPAAIREALGLSRSATYRALHRLTAVGHIRPGGKTRGLAYQLNDAEPPPHKIALN
;
A
#
# COMPACT_ATOMS: atom_id res chain seq x y z
N MET A 1 -4.24 -32.45 -37.94
CA MET A 1 -3.76 -31.20 -37.30
C MET A 1 -4.99 -30.39 -36.88
N ARG A 2 -5.17 -30.09 -35.60
CA ARG A 2 -6.32 -29.30 -35.11
C ARG A 2 -5.86 -27.84 -34.92
N PRO A 3 -6.62 -26.85 -35.39
CA PRO A 3 -6.39 -25.46 -35.03
C PRO A 3 -6.96 -25.21 -33.63
N THR A 4 -6.13 -24.83 -32.67
CA THR A 4 -6.55 -24.21 -31.41
C THR A 4 -6.83 -22.74 -31.71
N GLU A 5 -8.05 -22.45 -32.13
CA GLU A 5 -8.59 -21.09 -32.11
C GLU A 5 -8.92 -20.75 -30.66
N GLU A 6 -8.05 -19.98 -30.02
CA GLU A 6 -8.32 -19.36 -28.74
C GLU A 6 -9.27 -18.19 -29.00
N THR A 7 -10.57 -18.49 -29.09
CA THR A 7 -11.63 -17.48 -29.23
C THR A 7 -11.60 -16.56 -28.01
N ALA A 8 -11.08 -15.35 -28.20
CA ALA A 8 -11.25 -14.26 -27.25
C ALA A 8 -12.75 -13.94 -27.14
N ILE A 9 -13.38 -14.41 -26.07
CA ILE A 9 -14.79 -14.15 -25.80
C ILE A 9 -14.94 -12.66 -25.52
N VAL A 10 -15.54 -11.92 -26.46
CA VAL A 10 -15.87 -10.50 -26.28
C VAL A 10 -17.02 -10.43 -25.27
N LEU A 11 -16.67 -10.26 -23.99
CA LEU A 11 -17.63 -10.09 -22.91
C LEU A 11 -18.47 -8.83 -23.14
N THR A 12 -19.77 -8.97 -23.00
CA THR A 12 -20.66 -7.80 -22.99
C THR A 12 -20.30 -6.89 -21.82
N ASN A 13 -20.62 -5.59 -21.91
CA ASN A 13 -20.32 -4.65 -20.83
C ASN A 13 -20.91 -5.07 -19.47
N ASP A 14 -22.05 -5.76 -19.48
CA ASP A 14 -22.70 -6.24 -18.26
C ASP A 14 -22.01 -7.46 -17.66
N GLU A 15 -21.56 -8.40 -18.48
CA GLU A 15 -20.75 -9.53 -18.00
C GLU A 15 -19.39 -9.07 -17.48
N ARG A 16 -18.77 -8.09 -18.15
CA ARG A 16 -17.55 -7.45 -17.66
C ARG A 16 -17.78 -6.81 -16.29
N ARG A 17 -18.88 -6.06 -16.12
CA ARG A 17 -19.23 -5.43 -14.84
C ARG A 17 -19.48 -6.47 -13.75
N ARG A 18 -20.22 -7.54 -14.03
CA ARG A 18 -20.43 -8.65 -13.08
C ARG A 18 -19.11 -9.31 -12.68
N ARG A 19 -18.24 -9.58 -13.66
CA ARG A 19 -16.95 -10.22 -13.39
C ARG A 19 -16.03 -9.36 -12.53
N VAL A 20 -16.02 -8.05 -12.77
CA VAL A 20 -15.28 -7.09 -11.93
C VAL A 20 -15.84 -7.10 -10.51
N ALA A 21 -17.17 -7.06 -10.34
CA ALA A 21 -17.79 -7.12 -9.02
C ALA A 21 -17.46 -8.41 -8.26
N GLU A 22 -17.50 -9.57 -8.93
CA GLU A 22 -17.10 -10.85 -8.34
C GLU A 22 -15.65 -10.86 -7.87
N LEU A 23 -14.73 -10.32 -8.67
CA LEU A 23 -13.31 -10.26 -8.33
C LEU A 23 -13.06 -9.36 -7.12
N LEU A 24 -13.75 -8.21 -7.05
CA LEU A 24 -13.66 -7.30 -5.90
C LEU A 24 -14.16 -7.96 -4.62
N CYS A 25 -15.32 -8.62 -4.65
CA CYS A 25 -15.84 -9.33 -3.47
C CYS A 25 -14.87 -10.41 -2.99
N LYS A 26 -14.30 -11.20 -3.91
CA LYS A 26 -13.30 -12.24 -3.57
C LYS A 26 -12.04 -11.64 -2.93
N ALA A 27 -11.55 -10.53 -3.48
CA ALA A 27 -10.37 -9.86 -2.95
C ALA A 27 -10.60 -9.32 -1.53
N ILE A 28 -11.78 -8.74 -1.27
CA ILE A 28 -12.16 -8.24 0.06
C ILE A 28 -12.24 -9.40 1.05
N SER A 29 -12.97 -10.49 0.73
CA SER A 29 -13.08 -11.64 1.63
C SER A 29 -11.72 -12.29 1.92
N LEU A 30 -10.82 -12.35 0.94
CA LEU A 30 -9.47 -12.87 1.13
C LEU A 30 -8.64 -11.95 2.03
N SER A 31 -8.74 -10.63 1.85
CA SER A 31 -8.08 -9.64 2.70
C SER A 31 -8.56 -9.74 4.15
N GLU A 32 -9.88 -9.85 4.37
CA GLU A 32 -10.44 -10.03 5.70
C GLU A 32 -9.98 -11.33 6.36
N ALA A 33 -9.99 -12.45 5.61
CA ALA A 33 -9.48 -13.72 6.10
C ALA A 33 -8.00 -13.64 6.50
N LYS A 34 -7.17 -12.95 5.71
CA LYS A 34 -5.75 -12.74 6.04
C LYS A 34 -5.58 -11.92 7.32
N ARG A 35 -6.40 -10.88 7.53
CA ARG A 35 -6.37 -10.06 8.75
C ARG A 35 -6.81 -10.83 10.00
N VAL A 36 -7.67 -11.85 9.86
CA VAL A 36 -8.06 -12.72 10.98
C VAL A 36 -6.91 -13.65 11.39
N VAL A 37 -6.11 -14.12 10.43
CA VAL A 37 -4.96 -15.00 10.69
C VAL A 37 -3.77 -14.25 11.30
N GLU A 38 -3.57 -12.98 10.96
CA GLU A 38 -2.46 -12.15 11.47
C GLU A 38 -2.75 -11.48 12.83
N LYS A 39 -3.97 -11.62 13.37
CA LYS A 39 -4.31 -11.01 14.66
C LYS A 39 -3.64 -11.78 15.82
N PRO A 40 -2.70 -11.19 16.60
CA PRO A 40 -2.27 -11.79 17.86
C PRO A 40 -3.43 -11.76 18.87
N PRO A 41 -3.49 -12.66 19.85
CA PRO A 41 -4.62 -12.73 20.78
C PRO A 41 -4.80 -11.41 21.55
N PRO A 42 -6.05 -10.99 21.83
CA PRO A 42 -6.31 -9.74 22.52
C PRO A 42 -6.00 -9.89 24.00
N SER A 43 -4.95 -9.21 24.49
CA SER A 43 -4.99 -8.69 25.85
C SER A 43 -6.11 -7.66 25.89
N GLY A 44 -7.10 -7.93 26.73
CA GLY A 44 -8.31 -7.12 26.84
C GLY A 44 -7.97 -5.66 27.13
N GLU A 45 -8.78 -4.77 26.58
CA GLU A 45 -9.65 -3.94 27.39
C GLU A 45 -10.66 -3.22 26.51
N VAL A 46 -11.84 -3.04 27.08
CA VAL A 46 -13.04 -2.44 26.51
C VAL A 46 -12.78 -0.95 26.27
N GLY A 47 -13.09 -0.45 25.06
CA GLY A 47 -12.89 0.97 24.75
C GLY A 47 -13.55 1.41 23.46
N VAL A 48 -14.85 1.66 23.53
CA VAL A 48 -15.62 2.72 22.89
C VAL A 48 -14.97 3.40 21.66
N SER A 49 -15.70 3.38 20.54
CA SER A 49 -15.52 4.23 19.37
C SER A 49 -15.03 5.63 19.73
N THR A 50 -13.79 5.94 19.40
CA THR A 50 -13.26 7.30 19.44
C THR A 50 -12.96 7.76 18.01
N PRO A 51 -13.28 9.03 17.68
CA PRO A 51 -12.90 9.60 16.40
C PRO A 51 -11.37 9.58 16.30
N ILE A 52 -10.85 9.39 15.09
CA ILE A 52 -9.42 9.39 14.79
C ILE A 52 -8.90 10.81 15.05
N THR A 53 -8.65 11.12 16.33
CA THR A 53 -7.84 12.24 16.74
C THR A 53 -6.42 11.85 16.37
N THR A 54 -5.99 12.33 15.21
CA THR A 54 -4.60 12.33 14.79
C THR A 54 -3.81 13.08 15.86
N THR A 55 -3.16 12.35 16.76
CA THR A 55 -2.17 12.90 17.67
C THR A 55 -1.02 13.44 16.81
N PRO A 56 -0.76 14.76 16.82
CA PRO A 56 0.34 15.32 16.07
C PRO A 56 1.62 15.06 16.87
N GLY A 57 2.26 13.91 16.66
CA GLY A 57 3.46 13.61 17.45
C GLY A 57 4.16 12.30 17.21
N ASP A 58 3.51 11.30 16.62
CA ASP A 58 4.21 10.05 16.31
C ASP A 58 4.88 10.16 14.94
N VAL A 59 6.02 10.86 14.93
CA VAL A 59 6.84 11.11 13.75
C VAL A 59 7.16 9.79 13.02
N GLY A 60 7.36 8.70 13.78
CA GLY A 60 7.58 7.34 13.28
C GLY A 60 6.35 6.71 12.64
N SER A 61 5.15 6.97 13.17
CA SER A 61 3.91 6.37 12.65
C SER A 61 3.63 6.74 11.20
N ASP A 62 3.86 8.01 10.84
CA ASP A 62 3.60 8.50 9.48
C ASP A 62 4.52 7.83 8.44
N GLU A 63 5.76 7.52 8.79
CA GLU A 63 6.68 6.79 7.91
C GLU A 63 6.19 5.37 7.61
N HIS A 64 5.84 4.61 8.65
CA HIS A 64 5.36 3.23 8.50
C HIS A 64 4.09 3.20 7.64
N ARG A 65 3.14 4.11 7.89
CA ARG A 65 1.90 4.20 7.09
C ARG A 65 2.16 4.52 5.62
N ILE A 66 3.19 5.31 5.31
CA ILE A 66 3.59 5.59 3.93
C ILE A 66 4.25 4.37 3.30
N LEU A 67 5.09 3.62 4.03
CA LEU A 67 5.69 2.38 3.54
C LEU A 67 4.64 1.31 3.26
N ASP A 68 3.71 1.07 4.18
CA ASP A 68 2.59 0.12 4.01
C ASP A 68 1.74 0.48 2.78
N TYR A 69 1.47 1.78 2.60
CA TYR A 69 0.77 2.27 1.42
C TYR A 69 1.53 1.98 0.13
N LEU A 70 2.85 2.23 0.11
CA LEU A 70 3.67 2.00 -1.07
C LEU A 70 3.90 0.51 -1.34
N GLU A 71 3.89 -0.35 -0.33
CA GLU A 71 3.91 -1.80 -0.48
C GLU A 71 2.63 -2.28 -1.19
N LEU A 72 1.48 -1.73 -0.79
CA LEU A 72 0.19 -2.09 -1.38
C LEU A 72 -0.03 -1.48 -2.77
N ALA A 73 0.30 -0.20 -2.95
CA ALA A 73 0.05 0.55 -4.17
C ALA A 73 1.19 0.46 -5.20
N GLY A 74 2.38 -0.01 -4.79
CA GLY A 74 3.62 -0.04 -5.56
C GLY A 74 4.26 1.33 -5.76
N ARG A 75 3.47 2.33 -6.19
CA ARG A 75 3.94 3.70 -6.43
C ARG A 75 2.87 4.74 -6.07
N GLY A 76 3.30 5.90 -5.58
CA GLY A 76 2.38 6.96 -5.18
C GLY A 76 2.93 8.37 -5.40
N SER A 77 2.08 9.29 -5.86
CA SER A 77 2.41 10.73 -5.82
C SER A 77 2.19 11.29 -4.42
N PRO A 78 2.86 12.38 -4.01
CA PRO A 78 2.62 13.02 -2.71
C PRO A 78 1.16 13.40 -2.48
N ALA A 79 0.44 13.79 -3.55
CA ALA A 79 -0.98 14.12 -3.47
C ALA A 79 -1.84 12.88 -3.17
N ALA A 80 -1.58 11.76 -3.86
CA ALA A 80 -2.29 10.51 -3.66
C ALA A 80 -2.02 9.90 -2.27
N ILE A 81 -0.77 9.94 -1.81
CA ILE A 81 -0.38 9.46 -0.47
C ILE A 81 -1.11 10.28 0.60
N ARG A 82 -1.13 11.60 0.44
CA ARG A 82 -1.80 12.51 1.36
C ARG A 82 -3.31 12.24 1.45
N GLU A 83 -3.96 12.08 0.30
CA GLU A 83 -5.39 11.81 0.21
C GLU A 83 -5.75 10.46 0.81
N ALA A 84 -4.97 9.41 0.51
CA ALA A 84 -5.22 8.06 1.01
C ALA A 84 -5.00 7.93 2.53
N LEU A 85 -3.98 8.61 3.08
CA LEU A 85 -3.61 8.50 4.48
C LEU A 85 -4.21 9.58 5.39
N GLY A 86 -4.86 10.60 4.81
CA GLY A 86 -5.41 11.74 5.55
C GLY A 86 -4.33 12.63 6.20
N LEU A 87 -3.10 12.60 5.69
CA LEU A 87 -1.98 13.35 6.26
C LEU A 87 -2.06 14.83 5.88
N SER A 88 -1.46 15.69 6.70
CA SER A 88 -1.25 17.09 6.30
C SER A 88 -0.15 17.17 5.24
N ARG A 89 -0.19 18.21 4.39
CA ARG A 89 0.85 18.44 3.36
C ARG A 89 2.27 18.48 3.97
N SER A 90 2.42 19.14 5.12
CA SER A 90 3.69 19.27 5.81
C SER A 90 4.18 17.95 6.42
N ALA A 91 3.27 17.14 6.99
CA ALA A 91 3.61 15.83 7.53
C ALA A 91 4.06 14.87 6.42
N THR A 92 3.31 14.80 5.32
CA THR A 92 3.67 14.00 4.15
C THR A 92 5.05 14.37 3.60
N TYR A 93 5.34 15.67 3.47
CA TYR A 93 6.63 16.10 2.93
C TYR A 93 7.79 15.76 3.87
N ARG A 94 7.63 15.96 5.19
CA ARG A 94 8.66 15.62 6.18
C ARG A 94 8.94 14.12 6.22
N ALA A 95 7.89 13.29 6.22
CA ALA A 95 8.02 11.83 6.23
C ALA A 95 8.67 11.32 4.92
N LEU A 96 8.21 11.79 3.75
CA LEU A 96 8.83 11.44 2.46
C LEU A 96 10.30 11.86 2.40
N HIS A 97 10.64 13.06 2.90
CA HIS A 97 12.02 13.53 2.95
C HIS A 97 12.90 12.62 3.82
N ARG A 98 12.43 12.23 5.01
CA ARG A 98 13.16 11.30 5.89
C ARG A 98 13.32 9.92 5.26
N LEU A 99 12.25 9.35 4.71
CA LEU A 99 12.30 8.05 4.02
C LEU A 99 13.22 8.06 2.80
N THR A 100 13.27 9.18 2.08
CA THR A 100 14.20 9.34 0.94
C THR A 100 15.64 9.48 1.42
N ALA A 101 15.88 10.22 2.52
CA ALA A 101 17.22 10.41 3.08
C ALA A 101 17.81 9.11 3.64
N VAL A 102 16.98 8.26 4.25
CA VAL A 102 17.39 6.92 4.74
C VAL A 102 17.48 5.90 3.59
N GLY A 103 16.86 6.19 2.45
CA GLY A 103 16.93 5.35 1.26
C GLY A 103 15.88 4.25 1.17
N HIS A 104 14.88 4.23 2.06
CA HIS A 104 13.78 3.27 2.01
C HIS A 104 12.84 3.48 0.83
N ILE A 105 12.77 4.72 0.31
CA ILE A 105 11.98 5.05 -0.89
C ILE A 105 12.84 5.79 -1.90
N ARG A 106 12.50 5.61 -3.19
CA ARG A 106 13.14 6.35 -4.29
C ARG A 106 12.12 7.24 -5.00
N PRO A 107 12.45 8.51 -5.29
CA PRO A 107 11.67 9.32 -6.20
C PRO A 107 11.84 8.79 -7.62
N GLY A 108 10.74 8.41 -8.26
CA GLY A 108 10.66 7.99 -9.65
C GLY A 108 9.71 8.89 -10.43
N GLY A 109 10.15 9.46 -11.54
CA GLY A 109 9.28 10.24 -12.40
C GLY A 109 10.01 10.91 -13.56
N LYS A 110 9.47 10.77 -14.77
CA LYS A 110 9.87 11.59 -15.93
C LYS A 110 8.97 12.82 -16.01
N THR A 111 9.58 13.98 -15.78
CA THR A 111 9.18 15.33 -16.23
C THR A 111 7.82 15.93 -15.83
N ARG A 112 6.80 15.18 -15.37
CA ARG A 112 5.50 15.79 -14.99
C ARG A 112 4.83 15.27 -13.71
N GLY A 113 5.34 14.21 -13.10
CA GLY A 113 4.81 13.71 -11.83
C GLY A 113 5.91 13.07 -11.01
N LEU A 114 6.20 13.66 -9.85
CA LEU A 114 7.04 13.03 -8.85
C LEU A 114 6.23 11.90 -8.22
N ALA A 115 6.62 10.65 -8.49
CA ALA A 115 6.12 9.49 -7.79
C ALA A 115 7.21 8.95 -6.86
N TYR A 116 6.80 8.28 -5.79
CA TYR A 116 7.67 7.57 -4.88
C TYR A 116 7.34 6.09 -4.94
N GLN A 117 8.36 5.26 -4.82
CA GLN A 117 8.28 3.80 -4.80
C GLN A 117 9.24 3.26 -3.73
N LEU A 118 8.94 2.08 -3.18
CA LEU A 118 9.83 1.36 -2.29
C LEU A 118 11.18 1.09 -2.97
N ASN A 119 12.25 1.18 -2.20
CA ASN A 119 13.57 0.83 -2.68
C ASN A 119 13.81 -0.67 -2.51
N ASP A 120 13.52 -1.46 -3.54
CA ASP A 120 13.77 -2.91 -3.56
C ASP A 120 15.26 -3.31 -3.51
N ALA A 121 16.17 -2.33 -3.46
CA ALA A 121 17.61 -2.54 -3.45
C ALA A 121 18.24 -2.58 -2.04
N GLU A 122 17.44 -2.59 -0.97
CA GLU A 122 17.96 -2.74 0.40
C GLU A 122 18.05 -4.24 0.76
N PRO A 123 19.26 -4.84 0.81
CA PRO A 123 19.40 -6.18 1.38
C PRO A 123 19.08 -6.10 2.88
N PRO A 124 18.29 -7.04 3.43
CA PRO A 124 17.98 -7.05 4.86
C PRO A 124 19.29 -7.05 5.68
N PRO A 125 19.38 -6.29 6.79
CA PRO A 125 20.62 -6.08 7.55
C PRO A 125 21.20 -7.34 8.21
N HIS A 126 20.62 -8.52 8.00
CA HIS A 126 21.07 -9.80 8.55
C HIS A 126 22.06 -10.58 7.67
N LYS A 127 22.53 -10.02 6.55
CA LYS A 127 23.60 -10.60 5.73
C LYS A 127 24.85 -9.74 5.68
N ILE A 128 25.34 -9.30 6.84
CA ILE A 128 26.78 -9.00 6.96
C ILE A 128 27.45 -10.34 7.24
N ALA A 129 27.74 -11.09 6.18
CA ALA A 129 28.70 -12.18 6.26
C ALA A 129 30.07 -11.55 6.51
N LEU A 130 30.46 -11.47 7.79
CA LEU A 130 31.83 -11.26 8.19
C LEU A 130 32.62 -12.49 7.69
N ASN A 131 33.41 -12.30 6.63
CA ASN A 131 34.55 -13.16 6.32
C ASN A 131 35.73 -12.74 7.18
#